data_AF-A0A419A8L3-F1
#
_entry.id   AF-A0A419A8L3-F1
#
_cell.length_a   1.000
_cell.length_b   1.000
_cell.length_c   1.000
_cell.angle_alpha   90.00
_cell.angle_beta   90.00
_cell.angle_gamma   90.00
#
_symmetry.space_group_name_H-M   'P 1'
#
loop_
_entity.id
_entity.type
_entity.pdbx_description
1 polymer ?
#
loop_
_entity_poly.entity_id
_entity_poly.type
_entity_poly.pdbx_seq_one_letter_code
_entity_poly.pdbx_strand_id
1 'polypeptide(L)'
;APGYPAQPDHTEKLTLFRLLDAEAATGVTLTESMAMWPGSSVSGMYIGHPDAYYFGVAKVERDQVEDYARRKSMPVDQAERWLAPILNYVPGAAKEEAA
;
A
#
# COMPACT_ATOMS: atom_id res chain seq x y z
N ALA A 1 -9.18 2.16 -4.37
CA ALA A 1 -8.73 0.77 -4.16
C ALA A 1 -7.23 0.77 -3.87
N PRO A 2 -6.70 -0.15 -3.05
CA PRO A 2 -5.26 -0.25 -2.83
C PRO A 2 -4.44 -0.42 -4.11
N GLY A 3 -3.46 0.46 -4.31
CA GLY A 3 -2.66 0.60 -5.52
C GLY A 3 -3.04 1.79 -6.41
N TYR A 4 -4.18 2.43 -6.17
CA TYR A 4 -4.54 3.68 -6.86
C TYR A 4 -3.83 4.89 -6.24
N PRO A 5 -3.72 6.04 -6.95
CA PRO A 5 -3.04 7.23 -6.44
C PRO A 5 -3.49 7.73 -5.05
N ALA A 6 -4.76 7.52 -4.69
CA ALA A 6 -5.31 7.91 -3.40
C ALA A 6 -4.82 7.03 -2.24
N GLN A 7 -4.37 5.80 -2.52
CA GLN A 7 -3.82 4.87 -1.54
C GLN A 7 -2.91 3.86 -2.28
N PRO A 8 -1.64 4.23 -2.52
CA PRO A 8 -0.77 3.50 -3.45
C PRO A 8 -0.16 2.22 -2.87
N ASP A 9 -0.18 1.99 -1.56
CA ASP A 9 0.33 0.76 -0.97
C ASP A 9 -0.61 -0.42 -1.28
N HIS A 10 -0.14 -1.33 -2.13
CA HIS A 10 -0.86 -2.52 -2.54
C HIS A 10 -1.12 -3.52 -1.40
N THR A 11 -0.34 -3.52 -0.33
CA THR A 11 -0.44 -4.49 0.76
C THR A 11 -1.67 -4.30 1.63
N GLU A 12 -2.36 -3.15 1.56
CA GLU A 12 -3.65 -2.94 2.23
C GLU A 12 -4.74 -3.91 1.72
N LYS A 13 -4.56 -4.58 0.57
CA LYS A 13 -5.44 -5.68 0.16
C LYS A 13 -5.44 -6.82 1.18
N LEU A 14 -4.34 -7.10 1.88
CA LEU A 14 -4.30 -8.11 2.93
C LEU A 14 -5.28 -7.80 4.05
N THR A 15 -5.36 -6.52 4.45
CA THR A 15 -6.34 -6.07 5.46
C THR A 15 -7.76 -6.29 4.97
N LEU A 16 -8.08 -5.87 3.74
CA LEU A 16 -9.41 -6.07 3.16
C LEU A 16 -9.79 -7.55 3.07
N PHE A 17 -8.89 -8.39 2.56
CA PHE A 17 -9.13 -9.81 2.37
C PHE A 17 -9.35 -10.53 3.71
N ARG A 18 -8.56 -10.19 4.72
CA ARG A 18 -8.73 -10.72 6.08
C ARG A 18 -10.05 -10.29 6.72
N LEU A 19 -10.43 -9.01 6.60
CA LEU A 19 -11.67 -8.49 7.19
C LEU A 19 -12.92 -9.12 6.58
N LEU A 20 -12.87 -9.44 5.28
CA LEU A 20 -14.01 -9.96 4.53
C LEU A 20 -14.03 -11.48 4.42
N ASP A 21 -13.00 -12.17 4.90
CA ASP A 21 -12.74 -13.58 4.59
C ASP A 21 -12.85 -13.86 3.06
N ALA A 22 -12.25 -12.96 2.28
CA ALA A 22 -12.55 -12.83 0.85
C ALA A 22 -12.18 -14.07 0.04
N GLU A 23 -11.08 -14.75 0.37
CA GLU A 23 -10.66 -15.95 -0.36
C GLU A 23 -11.69 -17.08 -0.18
N ALA A 24 -12.16 -17.31 1.05
CA ALA A 24 -13.18 -18.33 1.32
C ALA A 24 -14.55 -17.94 0.73
N ALA A 25 -14.91 -16.66 0.82
CA ALA A 25 -16.20 -16.16 0.36
C ALA A 25 -16.34 -16.12 -1.18
N THR A 26 -15.23 -15.96 -1.91
CA THR A 26 -15.26 -15.66 -3.36
C THR A 26 -14.37 -16.55 -4.22
N GLY A 27 -13.38 -17.24 -3.64
CA GLY A 27 -12.33 -17.97 -4.35
C GLY A 27 -11.25 -17.08 -5.00
N VAL A 28 -11.33 -15.75 -4.86
CA VAL A 28 -10.29 -14.82 -5.34
C VAL A 28 -9.13 -14.82 -4.36
N THR A 29 -7.89 -14.94 -4.84
CA THR A 29 -6.68 -14.95 -4.01
C THR A 29 -5.74 -13.79 -4.31
N LEU A 30 -4.80 -13.52 -3.40
CA LEU A 30 -3.71 -12.56 -3.60
C LEU A 30 -2.40 -13.26 -3.95
N THR A 31 -1.73 -12.81 -5.01
CA THR A 31 -0.35 -13.21 -5.31
C THR A 31 0.64 -12.58 -4.33
N GLU A 32 1.90 -13.03 -4.34
CA GLU A 32 2.99 -12.42 -3.56
C GLU A 32 3.18 -10.92 -3.86
N SER A 33 2.83 -10.47 -5.06
CA SER A 33 2.87 -9.07 -5.49
C SER A 33 1.55 -8.31 -5.27
N MET A 34 0.59 -8.89 -4.54
CA MET A 34 -0.72 -8.32 -4.24
C MET A 34 -1.60 -8.05 -5.48
N ALA A 35 -1.37 -8.80 -6.56
CA ALA A 35 -2.33 -8.91 -7.65
C ALA A 35 -3.46 -9.87 -7.25
N MET A 36 -4.67 -9.64 -7.73
CA MET A 36 -5.79 -10.54 -7.49
C MET A 36 -5.88 -11.60 -8.59
N TRP A 37 -6.21 -12.83 -8.21
CA TRP A 37 -6.45 -13.93 -9.13
C TRP A 37 -7.82 -14.57 -8.87
N PRO A 38 -8.70 -14.73 -9.88
CA PRO A 38 -8.55 -14.38 -11.30
C PRO A 38 -8.35 -12.88 -11.56
N GLY A 39 -7.71 -12.53 -12.67
CA GLY A 39 -7.36 -11.14 -12.98
C GLY A 39 -8.56 -10.20 -13.17
N SER A 40 -9.73 -10.75 -13.54
CA SER A 40 -11.00 -10.02 -13.64
C SER A 40 -11.63 -9.78 -12.27
N SER A 41 -10.88 -9.19 -11.34
CA SER A 41 -11.29 -8.94 -9.96
C SER A 41 -11.09 -7.48 -9.57
N VAL A 42 -11.96 -6.97 -8.67
CA VAL A 42 -11.86 -5.62 -8.10
C VAL A 42 -12.12 -5.71 -6.60
N SER A 43 -11.33 -4.97 -5.81
CA SER A 43 -11.54 -4.79 -4.37
C SER A 43 -11.27 -3.34 -3.98
N GLY A 44 -11.88 -2.86 -2.89
CA GLY A 44 -11.75 -1.47 -2.48
C GLY A 44 -12.48 -1.15 -1.18
N MET A 45 -12.53 0.15 -0.87
CA MET A 45 -13.20 0.70 0.30
C MET A 45 -14.36 1.58 -0.14
N TYR A 46 -15.45 1.57 0.62
CA TYR A 46 -16.54 2.52 0.48
C TYR A 46 -16.40 3.63 1.53
N ILE A 47 -16.45 4.88 1.10
CA ILE A 47 -16.38 6.08 1.97
C ILE A 47 -17.65 6.88 1.73
N GLY A 48 -18.48 7.02 2.77
CA GLY A 48 -19.81 7.63 2.67
C GLY A 48 -19.89 9.13 2.94
N HIS A 49 -18.76 9.82 3.10
CA HIS A 49 -18.74 11.25 3.38
C HIS A 49 -19.09 12.07 2.11
N PRO A 50 -19.96 13.09 2.17
CA PRO A 50 -20.40 13.85 0.98
C PRO A 50 -19.24 14.55 0.26
N ASP A 51 -18.23 14.98 1.00
CA ASP A 51 -17.03 15.62 0.44
C ASP A 51 -15.92 14.62 0.06
N ALA A 52 -16.19 13.31 0.07
CA ALA A 52 -15.20 12.33 -0.36
C ALA A 52 -14.98 12.41 -1.88
N TYR A 53 -13.73 12.53 -2.31
CA TYR A 53 -13.34 12.50 -3.71
C TYR A 53 -12.00 11.79 -3.89
N TYR A 54 -11.69 11.40 -5.13
CA TYR A 54 -10.39 10.83 -5.47
C TYR A 54 -9.32 11.91 -5.56
N PHE A 55 -8.20 11.70 -4.86
CA PHE A 55 -7.01 12.53 -4.95
C PHE A 55 -5.76 11.64 -5.10
N GLY A 56 -4.62 12.24 -5.42
CA GLY A 56 -3.32 11.56 -5.41
C GLY A 56 -2.54 11.93 -4.16
N VAL A 57 -1.94 10.95 -3.48
CA VAL A 57 -1.04 11.18 -2.33
C VAL A 57 0.20 11.98 -2.72
N ALA A 58 0.60 11.92 -3.99
CA ALA A 58 1.83 12.51 -4.52
C ALA A 58 3.08 11.97 -3.83
N LYS A 59 4.17 12.74 -3.86
CA LYS A 59 5.46 12.34 -3.31
C LYS A 59 5.45 12.41 -1.78
N VAL A 60 6.07 11.42 -1.13
CA VAL A 60 6.20 11.33 0.34
C VAL A 60 7.66 11.38 0.76
N GLU A 61 7.89 11.99 1.92
CA GLU A 61 9.20 12.13 2.54
C GLU A 61 9.51 10.94 3.47
N ARG A 62 10.78 10.84 3.86
CA ARG A 62 11.30 9.73 4.65
C ARG A 62 10.65 9.61 6.04
N ASP A 63 10.39 10.73 6.69
CA ASP A 63 9.73 10.77 8.01
C ASP A 63 8.33 10.13 7.95
N GLN A 64 7.57 10.39 6.90
CA GLN A 64 6.27 9.78 6.67
C GLN A 64 6.38 8.27 6.40
N VAL A 65 7.40 7.83 5.67
CA VAL A 65 7.64 6.40 5.43
C VAL A 65 8.01 5.69 6.74
N GLU A 66 8.85 6.28 7.58
CA GLU A 66 9.23 5.74 8.89
C GLU A 66 8.04 5.67 9.86
N ASP A 67 7.17 6.69 9.86
CA ASP A 67 5.90 6.67 10.60
C ASP A 67 4.97 5.55 10.12
N TYR A 68 4.81 5.43 8.81
CA TYR A 68 3.95 4.43 8.19
C TYR A 68 4.44 3.00 8.45
N ALA A 69 5.74 2.76 8.30
CA ALA A 69 6.41 1.50 8.60
C ALA A 69 6.16 1.08 10.05
N ARG A 70 6.35 2.01 11.01
CA ARG A 70 6.06 1.77 12.43
C ARG A 70 4.60 1.40 12.68
N ARG A 71 3.65 2.14 12.11
CA ARG A 71 2.20 1.86 12.26
C ARG A 71 1.80 0.50 11.68
N LYS A 72 2.45 0.06 10.61
CA LYS A 72 2.23 -1.26 10.02
C LYS A 72 3.01 -2.39 10.67
N SER A 73 3.88 -2.07 11.64
CA SER A 73 4.87 -3.03 12.16
C SER A 73 5.67 -3.69 11.03
N MET A 74 6.04 -2.87 10.04
CA MET A 74 6.75 -3.25 8.83
C MET A 74 8.16 -2.66 8.87
N PRO A 75 9.20 -3.38 8.44
CA PRO A 75 10.52 -2.81 8.22
C PRO A 75 10.49 -1.63 7.24
N VAL A 76 11.31 -0.60 7.48
CA VAL A 76 11.33 0.62 6.63
C VAL A 76 11.68 0.29 5.18
N ASP A 77 12.63 -0.60 4.93
CA ASP A 77 13.01 -1.07 3.60
C ASP A 77 11.87 -1.77 2.86
N GLN A 78 11.01 -2.50 3.59
CA GLN A 78 9.81 -3.10 3.01
C GLN A 78 8.76 -2.04 2.67
N ALA A 79 8.57 -1.02 3.53
CA ALA A 79 7.67 0.10 3.22
C ALA A 79 8.17 0.89 2.00
N GLU A 80 9.48 1.18 1.93
CA GLU A 80 10.14 1.81 0.78
C GLU A 80 9.92 1.01 -0.50
N ARG A 81 10.04 -0.33 -0.46
CA ARG A 81 9.76 -1.20 -1.61
C ARG A 81 8.33 -1.05 -2.12
N TRP A 82 7.33 -1.07 -1.24
CA TRP A 82 5.92 -0.97 -1.65
C TRP A 82 5.51 0.43 -2.07
N LEU A 83 6.14 1.46 -1.50
CA LEU A 83 5.88 2.87 -1.81
C LEU A 83 6.85 3.46 -2.85
N ALA A 84 7.74 2.65 -3.43
CA ALA A 84 8.79 3.10 -4.35
C ALA A 84 8.36 4.12 -5.41
N PRO A 85 7.18 3.99 -6.08
CA PRO A 85 6.75 4.98 -7.08
C PRO A 85 6.56 6.41 -6.53
N ILE A 86 6.27 6.54 -5.24
CA ILE A 86 5.90 7.81 -4.60
C ILE A 86 6.96 8.35 -3.64
N LEU A 87 8.13 7.72 -3.50
CA LEU A 87 9.19 8.28 -2.66
C LEU A 87 9.75 9.57 -3.27
N ASN A 88 10.01 10.57 -2.43
CA ASN A 88 10.68 11.83 -2.78
C ASN A 88 12.19 11.83 -2.47
N TYR A 89 12.73 10.67 -2.15
CA TYR A 89 14.14 10.49 -1.78
C TYR A 89 14.63 9.14 -2.31
N VAL A 90 15.94 8.93 -2.30
CA VAL A 90 16.54 7.66 -2.70
C VAL A 90 16.71 6.78 -1.44
N PRO A 91 16.02 5.62 -1.36
CA PRO A 91 16.24 4.64 -0.29
C PRO A 91 17.72 4.28 -0.15
N GLY A 92 18.21 4.17 1.08
CA GLY A 92 19.59 3.74 1.35
C GLY A 92 20.68 4.80 1.20
N ALA A 93 20.43 5.98 0.60
CA ALA A 93 21.46 7.00 0.38
C ALA A 93 22.18 7.47 1.68
N ALA A 94 21.46 7.57 2.80
CA ALA A 94 22.06 7.94 4.09
C ALA A 94 22.96 6.85 4.71
N LYS A 95 22.88 5.59 4.23
CA LYS A 95 23.79 4.52 4.66
C LYS A 95 25.14 4.60 3.94
N GLU A 96 25.20 5.22 2.76
CA GLU A 96 26.43 5.36 1.97
C GLU A 96 27.32 6.51 2.45
N GLU A 97 26.75 7.59 3.02
CA GLU A 97 27.55 8.70 3.58
C GLU A 97 28.16 8.39 4.96
N ALA A 98 27.67 7.36 5.64
CA ALA A 98 28.13 6.93 6.96
C ALA A 98 29.12 5.74 6.92
N ALA A 99 29.46 5.24 5.73
CA ALA A 99 30.38 4.13 5.48
C ALA A 99 31.70 4.63 4.86
#